data_AF-A0A3D4BRG5-F1
#
_entry.id   AF-A0A3D4BRG5-F1
#
_cell.length_a   1.000
_cell.length_b   1.000
_cell.length_c   1.000
_cell.angle_alpha   90.00
_cell.angle_beta   90.00
_cell.angle_gamma   90.00
#
_symmetry.space_group_name_H-M   'P 1'
#
loop_
_entity.id
_entity.type
_entity.pdbx_description
1 polymer ?
#
loop_
_entity_poly.entity_id
_entity_poly.type
_entity_poly.pdbx_seq_one_letter_code
_entity_poly.pdbx_strand_id
1 'polypeptide(L)'
;MANHTLLLLLRNSGLTFLCVFILFNEAFAQPLDGNDQVDSTDFYRQPWIGNNQYLFDYRDWLEGSKSKTSTIAPYDVDQQVYIPVKAWVYRSNTGLGGLSYADVEWYLRKLNEMFTTYNSTGIYFYLVCEPYYINDEEIRNGAGPGKRGWVYSNYRDPYVLNVHFVNDLPDLAGEAVWPWGSSNMGTFVETGESRSTQHANTLAHEAGHCLGLLHTHHGTGTTFNKDAEKCKQEFVSRPALNSFLWCGNNKKKCEEYGDGLCDTEADPGLGLVRLGDQDNNGIYAGVGTDKDSPGQTWDPDVDLIMSYSEWDLRNRFTPMQQAVMLFYSTINTQPFATAEGLVNNQNPDIDIYEPNNTVDFAERLTLNNALQATLHASRYGQPTSNLESNCDQDWYWFAPEYTAKYSMNTRAIAGAPQPDTRISVFHPSDLTTPIAFNDDINGTNQFSQISEIQLNKHVGYLILVESNNTKGHYEISIEDCGADCCYNSLLGTTDQINSATGSFNVAVRVLGVEEYLGNSITVTDKLYFNNSSPLGFGGGGTPLSSSHLEAVICNNSEIVVENGGEIIVGSPPSSQTAKVAFQSGTSLRLKQGGKLKIEDGSQLIVADGANLILEEGAIIELPDDNS
;
A
#
# COMPACT_ATOMS: atom_id res chain seq x y z
N MET A 1 -38.93 34.96 -12.89
CA MET A 1 -39.84 36.07 -13.27
C MET A 1 -41.27 35.61 -13.08
N ALA A 2 -42.22 36.53 -12.80
CA ALA A 2 -43.68 36.32 -12.78
C ALA A 2 -44.26 35.20 -11.88
N ASN A 3 -45.07 35.60 -10.89
CA ASN A 3 -45.98 34.71 -10.16
C ASN A 3 -47.17 34.29 -11.03
N HIS A 4 -47.88 33.23 -10.62
CA HIS A 4 -49.35 33.30 -10.51
C HIS A 4 -49.92 32.31 -9.48
N THR A 5 -50.61 32.84 -8.48
CA THR A 5 -51.47 32.07 -7.56
C THR A 5 -52.89 32.00 -8.13
N LEU A 6 -53.57 30.85 -8.00
CA LEU A 6 -55.01 30.76 -8.24
C LEU A 6 -55.70 29.96 -7.13
N LEU A 7 -56.81 30.48 -6.63
CA LEU A 7 -57.62 29.89 -5.56
C LEU A 7 -59.01 29.56 -6.09
N LEU A 8 -59.52 28.34 -5.88
CA LEU A 8 -60.90 27.99 -6.24
C LEU A 8 -61.47 26.90 -5.32
N LEU A 9 -62.77 26.99 -5.01
CA LEU A 9 -63.44 26.17 -4.00
C LEU A 9 -64.02 24.88 -4.56
N LEU A 10 -64.03 23.84 -3.71
CA LEU A 10 -64.68 22.55 -3.96
C LEU A 10 -66.21 22.64 -3.99
N ARG A 11 -66.84 21.85 -4.87
CA ARG A 11 -68.19 21.30 -4.64
C ARG A 11 -68.37 19.94 -5.34
N ASN A 12 -69.13 19.06 -4.68
CA ASN A 12 -69.32 17.65 -5.06
C ASN A 12 -70.04 17.45 -6.40
N SER A 13 -69.46 16.59 -7.25
CA SER A 13 -70.09 15.33 -7.64
C SER A 13 -69.01 14.36 -8.17
N GLY A 14 -69.10 13.08 -7.81
CA GLY A 14 -68.01 12.12 -8.05
C GLY A 14 -68.07 11.44 -9.41
N LEU A 15 -66.91 11.27 -10.05
CA LEU A 15 -66.66 10.26 -11.08
C LEU A 15 -65.22 9.75 -10.99
N THR A 16 -64.97 8.58 -11.58
CA THR A 16 -63.74 7.76 -11.43
C THR A 16 -62.44 8.53 -11.67
N PHE A 17 -61.53 8.51 -10.69
CA PHE A 17 -60.18 9.06 -10.86
C PHE A 17 -59.22 8.02 -11.47
N LEU A 18 -58.68 8.35 -12.64
CA LEU A 18 -57.52 7.67 -13.20
C LEU A 18 -56.26 8.26 -12.56
N CYS A 19 -55.59 7.51 -11.67
CA CYS A 19 -54.36 7.96 -11.02
C CYS A 19 -53.18 7.96 -12.00
N VAL A 20 -53.00 9.05 -12.74
CA VAL A 20 -51.75 9.36 -13.42
C VAL A 20 -50.73 9.78 -12.37
N PHE A 21 -49.84 8.87 -11.97
CA PHE A 21 -48.67 9.20 -11.16
C PHE A 21 -47.68 10.03 -12.00
N ILE A 22 -47.79 11.35 -11.91
CA ILE A 22 -46.69 12.24 -12.26
C ILE A 22 -45.71 12.20 -11.09
N LEU A 23 -44.67 11.36 -11.22
CA LEU A 23 -43.58 11.26 -10.26
C LEU A 23 -42.71 12.53 -10.34
N PHE A 24 -43.09 13.55 -9.57
CA PHE A 24 -42.14 14.59 -9.18
C PHE A 24 -41.17 14.00 -8.15
N ASN A 25 -40.08 13.41 -8.65
CA ASN A 25 -38.90 13.06 -7.86
C ASN A 25 -38.13 14.35 -7.48
N GLU A 26 -38.75 15.19 -6.64
CA GLU A 26 -38.00 16.18 -5.86
C GLU A 26 -37.68 15.54 -4.51
N ALA A 27 -36.66 14.67 -4.52
CA ALA A 27 -35.97 14.28 -3.32
C ALA A 27 -35.24 15.52 -2.78
N PHE A 28 -35.79 16.12 -1.72
CA PHE A 28 -35.15 17.18 -0.97
C PHE A 28 -33.94 16.60 -0.20
N ALA A 29 -32.84 16.38 -0.91
CA ALA A 29 -31.53 16.29 -0.30
C ALA A 29 -31.14 17.69 0.18
N GLN A 30 -31.01 17.87 1.48
CA GLN A 30 -30.29 18.99 2.07
C GLN A 30 -28.82 18.55 2.15
N PRO A 31 -27.87 19.21 1.46
CA PRO A 31 -26.46 19.12 1.83
C PRO A 31 -26.30 19.70 3.25
N LEU A 32 -25.61 19.03 4.20
CA LEU A 32 -24.26 18.44 4.10
C LEU A 32 -23.21 19.56 3.96
N ASP A 33 -22.18 19.51 4.81
CA ASP A 33 -22.19 20.47 5.92
C ASP A 33 -21.76 21.92 5.61
N GLY A 34 -22.08 22.81 6.56
CA GLY A 34 -21.81 24.24 6.52
C GLY A 34 -22.67 25.04 7.50
N ASN A 35 -23.76 24.47 8.03
CA ASN A 35 -24.51 25.02 9.17
C ASN A 35 -25.53 24.04 9.80
N ASP A 36 -25.32 22.72 9.72
CA ASP A 36 -26.35 21.77 10.15
C ASP A 36 -26.44 21.65 11.69
N GLN A 37 -27.68 21.68 12.21
CA GLN A 37 -27.95 21.57 13.65
C GLN A 37 -28.35 20.14 14.03
N VAL A 38 -27.85 19.65 15.17
CA VAL A 38 -28.14 18.29 15.69
C VAL A 38 -29.54 18.21 16.35
N ASP A 39 -30.56 18.62 15.59
CA ASP A 39 -31.98 18.29 15.79
C ASP A 39 -32.43 17.17 14.81
N SER A 40 -31.48 16.63 14.01
CA SER A 40 -31.74 15.45 13.17
C SER A 40 -32.06 14.24 14.06
N THR A 41 -33.15 13.55 13.74
CA THR A 41 -33.62 12.41 14.55
C THR A 41 -32.64 11.22 14.48
N ASP A 42 -31.77 11.19 13.47
CA ASP A 42 -30.84 10.10 13.20
C ASP A 42 -29.56 10.15 14.04
N PHE A 43 -29.15 11.32 14.56
CA PHE A 43 -28.14 11.37 15.63
C PHE A 43 -28.64 10.66 16.90
N TYR A 44 -29.82 11.05 17.41
CA TYR A 44 -30.42 10.46 18.62
C TYR A 44 -30.88 8.99 18.47
N ARG A 45 -30.69 8.38 17.29
CA ARG A 45 -30.89 6.94 17.04
C ARG A 45 -29.63 6.12 17.19
N GLN A 46 -28.44 6.74 17.24
CA GLN A 46 -27.20 5.97 17.28
C GLN A 46 -27.02 5.25 18.63
N PRO A 47 -26.55 3.99 18.62
CA PRO A 47 -26.60 3.10 19.80
C PRO A 47 -25.72 3.52 20.99
N TRP A 48 -24.79 4.46 20.78
CA TRP A 48 -23.97 5.04 21.86
C TRP A 48 -24.56 6.28 22.52
N ILE A 49 -25.64 6.85 21.98
CA ILE A 49 -26.22 8.11 22.48
C ILE A 49 -27.03 7.87 23.76
N GLY A 50 -26.48 8.36 24.87
CA GLY A 50 -26.88 8.07 26.24
C GLY A 50 -26.33 6.76 26.81
N ASN A 51 -25.35 6.14 26.14
CA ASN A 51 -24.66 4.93 26.58
C ASN A 51 -23.32 4.74 25.84
N ASN A 52 -22.30 5.55 26.12
CA ASN A 52 -21.01 5.41 25.40
C ASN A 52 -20.29 4.09 25.70
N GLN A 53 -20.70 3.33 26.73
CA GLN A 53 -20.22 1.97 26.96
C GLN A 53 -20.43 1.07 25.73
N TYR A 54 -21.45 1.35 24.90
CA TYR A 54 -21.64 0.66 23.62
C TYR A 54 -20.40 0.72 22.71
N LEU A 55 -19.68 1.86 22.66
CA LEU A 55 -18.50 2.00 21.81
C LEU A 55 -17.34 1.15 22.33
N PHE A 56 -17.11 1.11 23.64
CA PHE A 56 -16.13 0.21 24.24
C PHE A 56 -16.52 -1.26 24.04
N ASP A 57 -17.78 -1.64 24.26
CA ASP A 57 -18.27 -3.01 24.08
C ASP A 57 -18.21 -3.46 22.60
N TYR A 58 -18.46 -2.55 21.65
CA TYR A 58 -18.36 -2.78 20.20
C TYR A 58 -16.90 -2.91 19.74
N ARG A 59 -16.04 -2.01 20.22
CA ARG A 59 -14.60 -2.06 20.01
C ARG A 59 -14.01 -3.37 20.58
N ASP A 60 -14.45 -3.77 21.79
CA ASP A 60 -14.03 -5.01 22.46
C ASP A 60 -14.55 -6.26 21.71
N TRP A 61 -15.63 -6.15 20.93
CA TRP A 61 -16.09 -7.23 20.07
C TRP A 61 -15.19 -7.41 18.83
N LEU A 62 -14.61 -6.32 18.30
CA LEU A 62 -13.58 -6.39 17.24
C LEU A 62 -12.26 -6.98 17.77
N GLU A 63 -11.77 -6.53 18.93
CA GLU A 63 -10.55 -7.06 19.59
C GLU A 63 -10.72 -8.49 20.15
N GLY A 64 -11.93 -8.85 20.61
CA GLY A 64 -12.07 -9.69 21.80
C GLY A 64 -12.63 -11.09 21.63
N SER A 65 -12.53 -11.73 20.45
CA SER A 65 -12.93 -13.15 20.29
C SER A 65 -12.03 -14.18 21.03
N LYS A 66 -11.33 -13.76 22.10
CA LYS A 66 -10.64 -14.60 23.10
C LYS A 66 -10.92 -14.25 24.57
N SER A 67 -12.18 -13.93 24.89
CA SER A 67 -12.84 -14.28 26.17
C SER A 67 -12.26 -13.76 27.50
N LYS A 68 -12.90 -12.69 28.02
CA LYS A 68 -13.20 -12.41 29.45
C LYS A 68 -12.04 -12.25 30.46
N THR A 69 -12.23 -11.24 31.33
CA THR A 69 -11.54 -11.01 32.63
C THR A 69 -10.13 -10.38 32.64
N SER A 70 -10.02 -9.22 31.98
CA SER A 70 -9.35 -8.00 32.52
C SER A 70 -7.81 -7.91 32.63
N THR A 71 -7.34 -6.66 32.72
CA THR A 71 -5.97 -6.18 33.07
C THR A 71 -4.87 -6.18 31.99
N ILE A 72 -5.10 -5.32 30.98
CA ILE A 72 -4.11 -4.44 30.31
C ILE A 72 -2.83 -5.09 29.75
N ALA A 73 -2.88 -5.35 28.44
CA ALA A 73 -1.96 -4.76 27.46
C ALA A 73 -2.84 -4.10 26.36
N PRO A 74 -2.35 -3.16 25.53
CA PRO A 74 -3.15 -2.57 24.47
C PRO A 74 -3.38 -3.54 23.29
N TYR A 75 -4.11 -3.05 22.30
CA TYR A 75 -4.57 -3.80 21.14
C TYR A 75 -3.47 -4.41 20.28
N ASP A 76 -3.87 -5.42 19.52
CA ASP A 76 -3.33 -5.68 18.18
C ASP A 76 -4.49 -5.65 17.16
N VAL A 77 -4.25 -5.09 15.98
CA VAL A 77 -5.32 -4.60 15.08
C VAL A 77 -5.62 -5.60 13.95
N ASP A 78 -5.85 -6.87 14.34
CA ASP A 78 -6.03 -8.05 13.46
C ASP A 78 -7.25 -7.99 12.48
N GLN A 79 -7.98 -6.86 12.44
CA GLN A 79 -8.85 -6.49 11.32
C GLN A 79 -8.53 -5.07 10.84
N GLN A 80 -7.83 -4.98 9.71
CA GLN A 80 -7.64 -3.74 8.97
C GLN A 80 -8.83 -3.50 8.04
N VAL A 81 -9.43 -2.31 8.15
CA VAL A 81 -10.51 -1.85 7.28
C VAL A 81 -9.88 -1.10 6.09
N TYR A 82 -10.01 -1.67 4.89
CA TYR A 82 -9.56 -1.03 3.65
C TYR A 82 -10.74 -0.31 2.97
N ILE A 83 -10.68 1.02 2.90
CA ILE A 83 -11.69 1.89 2.31
C ILE A 83 -11.27 2.28 0.88
N PRO A 84 -11.96 1.82 -0.17
CA PRO A 84 -11.69 2.25 -1.53
C PRO A 84 -12.03 3.73 -1.73
N VAL A 85 -11.09 4.51 -2.26
CA VAL A 85 -11.26 5.93 -2.61
C VAL A 85 -11.31 6.11 -4.12
N LYS A 86 -12.30 6.86 -4.61
CA LYS A 86 -12.26 7.41 -5.98
C LYS A 86 -12.05 8.92 -5.93
N ALA A 87 -10.89 9.34 -6.40
CA ALA A 87 -10.55 10.75 -6.59
C ALA A 87 -11.19 11.31 -7.86
N TRP A 88 -11.80 12.49 -7.72
CA TRP A 88 -12.37 13.30 -8.78
C TRP A 88 -11.65 14.65 -8.79
N VAL A 89 -10.89 14.95 -9.84
CA VAL A 89 -10.05 16.16 -9.91
C VAL A 89 -10.65 17.14 -10.90
N TYR A 90 -10.99 18.34 -10.44
CA TYR A 90 -11.60 19.38 -11.28
C TYR A 90 -10.54 20.29 -11.89
N ARG A 91 -10.51 20.36 -13.21
CA ARG A 91 -9.62 21.18 -14.04
C ARG A 91 -10.42 22.23 -14.78
N SER A 92 -9.72 23.24 -15.29
CA SER A 92 -10.33 24.26 -16.12
C SER A 92 -10.94 23.68 -17.40
N ASN A 93 -11.84 24.44 -18.03
CA ASN A 93 -12.51 24.03 -19.27
C ASN A 93 -11.56 23.71 -20.43
N THR A 94 -10.29 24.16 -20.37
CA THR A 94 -9.22 23.85 -21.34
C THR A 94 -8.35 22.65 -20.95
N GLY A 95 -8.60 22.02 -19.80
CA GLY A 95 -7.82 20.88 -19.28
C GLY A 95 -6.54 21.26 -18.53
N LEU A 96 -6.36 22.54 -18.19
CA LEU A 96 -5.25 23.03 -17.37
C LEU A 96 -5.66 23.14 -15.88
N GLY A 97 -4.69 23.07 -14.97
CA GLY A 97 -4.96 23.01 -13.53
C GLY A 97 -5.37 21.60 -13.08
N GLY A 98 -5.94 21.53 -11.88
CA GLY A 98 -6.11 20.32 -11.07
C GLY A 98 -4.80 19.78 -10.47
N LEU A 99 -4.95 18.96 -9.44
CA LEU A 99 -3.89 18.11 -8.90
C LEU A 99 -3.40 17.10 -9.94
N SER A 100 -2.13 16.69 -9.88
CA SER A 100 -1.64 15.50 -10.60
C SER A 100 -1.92 14.20 -9.82
N TYR A 101 -1.69 13.05 -10.45
CA TYR A 101 -1.85 11.74 -9.81
C TYR A 101 -1.00 11.63 -8.52
N ALA A 102 0.29 11.97 -8.61
CA ALA A 102 1.20 11.97 -7.46
C ALA A 102 0.79 12.98 -6.35
N ASP A 103 0.05 14.05 -6.69
CA ASP A 103 -0.48 14.96 -5.66
C ASP A 103 -1.69 14.34 -4.94
N VAL A 104 -2.56 13.61 -5.65
CA VAL A 104 -3.68 12.87 -5.04
C VAL A 104 -3.17 11.73 -4.15
N GLU A 105 -2.17 10.97 -4.59
CA GLU A 105 -1.53 9.95 -3.75
C GLU A 105 -0.85 10.56 -2.52
N TRP A 106 -0.22 11.73 -2.66
CA TRP A 106 0.31 12.47 -1.52
C TRP A 106 -0.78 12.77 -0.49
N TYR A 107 -1.97 13.20 -0.95
CA TYR A 107 -3.12 13.43 -0.08
C TYR A 107 -3.62 12.16 0.60
N LEU A 108 -3.72 11.02 -0.11
CA LEU A 108 -4.10 9.74 0.52
C LEU A 108 -3.03 9.22 1.48
N ARG A 109 -1.73 9.35 1.17
CA ARG A 109 -0.66 8.99 2.11
C ARG A 109 -0.71 9.84 3.38
N LYS A 110 -1.06 11.14 3.28
CA LYS A 110 -1.29 11.98 4.48
C LYS A 110 -2.56 11.63 5.25
N LEU A 111 -3.62 11.20 4.56
CA LEU A 111 -4.81 10.63 5.21
C LEU A 111 -4.44 9.34 5.97
N ASN A 112 -3.71 8.42 5.34
CA ASN A 112 -3.22 7.18 5.97
C ASN A 112 -2.27 7.46 7.14
N GLU A 113 -1.35 8.42 7.05
CA GLU A 113 -0.50 8.84 8.19
C GLU A 113 -1.35 9.28 9.40
N MET A 114 -2.40 10.08 9.17
CA MET A 114 -3.27 10.56 10.25
C MET A 114 -4.12 9.43 10.86
N PHE A 115 -4.68 8.55 10.03
CA PHE A 115 -5.53 7.45 10.52
C PHE A 115 -4.75 6.27 11.10
N THR A 116 -3.52 5.99 10.65
CA THR A 116 -2.75 4.80 11.04
C THR A 116 -1.55 5.16 11.93
N THR A 117 -0.63 6.00 11.46
CA THR A 117 0.63 6.33 12.16
C THR A 117 0.41 7.17 13.42
N TYR A 118 -0.51 8.13 13.39
CA TYR A 118 -0.79 8.99 14.56
C TYR A 118 -1.89 8.44 15.49
N ASN A 119 -2.86 7.68 14.94
CA ASN A 119 -4.06 7.27 15.69
C ASN A 119 -4.34 5.77 15.75
N SER A 120 -3.68 4.95 14.95
CA SER A 120 -3.85 3.48 14.92
C SER A 120 -5.32 3.03 14.85
N THR A 121 -6.13 3.73 14.04
CA THR A 121 -7.59 3.50 13.91
C THR A 121 -7.96 2.12 13.36
N GLY A 122 -7.02 1.41 12.73
CA GLY A 122 -7.28 0.22 11.92
C GLY A 122 -7.87 0.50 10.54
N ILE A 123 -8.05 1.78 10.16
CA ILE A 123 -8.65 2.19 8.89
C ILE A 123 -7.54 2.68 7.93
N TYR A 124 -7.58 2.15 6.71
CA TYR A 124 -6.63 2.39 5.62
C TYR A 124 -7.41 2.82 4.37
N PHE A 125 -6.88 3.76 3.60
CA PHE A 125 -7.48 4.27 2.36
C PHE A 125 -6.57 3.95 1.17
N TYR A 126 -7.14 3.43 0.10
CA TYR A 126 -6.40 3.03 -1.11
C TYR A 126 -7.10 3.58 -2.37
N LEU A 127 -6.36 3.77 -3.48
CA LEU A 127 -6.96 4.31 -4.70
C LEU A 127 -7.61 3.22 -5.55
N VAL A 128 -8.90 3.39 -5.83
CA VAL A 128 -9.70 2.52 -6.72
C VAL A 128 -9.05 2.34 -8.11
N CYS A 129 -8.48 3.42 -8.65
CA CYS A 129 -7.71 3.58 -9.88
C CYS A 129 -7.12 5.00 -9.88
N GLU A 130 -6.40 5.37 -10.94
CA GLU A 130 -6.06 6.77 -11.27
C GLU A 130 -7.23 7.78 -11.05
N PRO A 131 -6.93 9.04 -10.68
CA PRO A 131 -7.95 10.07 -10.49
C PRO A 131 -8.75 10.35 -11.76
N TYR A 132 -10.07 10.54 -11.63
CA TYR A 132 -10.92 10.89 -12.77
C TYR A 132 -10.95 12.41 -12.96
N TYR A 133 -10.35 12.89 -14.05
CA TYR A 133 -10.21 14.31 -14.34
C TYR A 133 -11.42 14.89 -15.09
N ILE A 134 -12.04 15.92 -14.52
CA ILE A 134 -13.21 16.61 -15.11
C ILE A 134 -12.85 18.05 -15.45
N ASN A 135 -13.11 18.46 -16.69
CA ASN A 135 -12.91 19.84 -17.12
C ASN A 135 -14.21 20.64 -16.89
N ASP A 136 -14.40 21.18 -15.68
CA ASP A 136 -15.53 22.06 -15.31
C ASP A 136 -15.02 23.18 -14.38
N GLU A 137 -14.86 24.38 -14.94
CA GLU A 137 -14.40 25.59 -14.24
C GLU A 137 -15.37 26.04 -13.11
N GLU A 138 -16.67 25.73 -13.21
CA GLU A 138 -17.67 26.08 -12.18
C GLU A 138 -17.57 25.16 -10.96
N ILE A 139 -17.16 23.90 -11.14
CA ILE A 139 -16.86 23.01 -10.00
C ILE A 139 -15.51 23.35 -9.39
N ARG A 140 -14.51 23.61 -10.24
CA ARG A 140 -13.13 23.93 -9.82
C ARG A 140 -13.03 25.18 -8.96
N ASN A 141 -13.79 26.22 -9.30
CA ASN A 141 -13.79 27.52 -8.66
C ASN A 141 -15.23 27.96 -8.36
N GLY A 142 -15.70 27.77 -7.13
CA GLY A 142 -16.99 28.34 -6.74
C GLY A 142 -18.22 27.44 -6.84
N ALA A 143 -18.06 26.12 -6.65
CA ALA A 143 -19.19 25.19 -6.54
C ALA A 143 -20.08 25.56 -5.33
N GLY A 144 -21.17 26.31 -5.56
CA GLY A 144 -22.17 26.60 -4.52
C GLY A 144 -22.97 25.36 -4.11
N PRO A 145 -23.65 25.36 -2.94
CA PRO A 145 -24.26 24.14 -2.36
C PRO A 145 -25.17 23.34 -3.31
N GLY A 146 -25.95 24.01 -4.17
CA GLY A 146 -26.79 23.33 -5.17
C GLY A 146 -26.00 22.62 -6.29
N LYS A 147 -24.82 23.13 -6.67
CA LYS A 147 -23.89 22.47 -7.60
C LYS A 147 -23.17 21.31 -6.89
N ARG A 148 -22.80 21.45 -5.62
CA ARG A 148 -22.17 20.39 -4.81
C ARG A 148 -23.09 19.19 -4.59
N GLY A 149 -24.34 19.45 -4.18
CA GLY A 149 -25.38 18.41 -4.12
C GLY A 149 -25.65 17.72 -5.46
N TRP A 150 -25.53 18.45 -6.58
CA TRP A 150 -25.58 17.84 -7.92
C TRP A 150 -24.33 17.00 -8.23
N VAL A 151 -23.13 17.41 -7.82
CA VAL A 151 -21.89 16.65 -8.00
C VAL A 151 -21.95 15.31 -7.26
N TYR A 152 -22.25 15.27 -5.96
CA TYR A 152 -22.46 14.00 -5.23
C TYR A 152 -23.56 13.12 -5.88
N SER A 153 -24.51 13.74 -6.58
CA SER A 153 -25.60 13.03 -7.27
C SER A 153 -25.21 12.45 -8.64
N ASN A 154 -24.13 12.90 -9.28
CA ASN A 154 -23.79 12.56 -10.68
C ASN A 154 -22.34 12.10 -10.90
N TYR A 155 -21.37 12.58 -10.12
CA TYR A 155 -19.97 12.16 -10.14
C TYR A 155 -19.67 11.33 -8.90
N ARG A 156 -20.16 10.09 -8.87
CA ARG A 156 -19.79 9.13 -7.84
C ARG A 156 -19.69 7.72 -8.40
N ASP A 157 -18.85 6.89 -7.82
CA ASP A 157 -19.15 5.47 -7.74
C ASP A 157 -19.87 5.21 -6.40
N PRO A 158 -20.97 4.43 -6.37
CA PRO A 158 -21.72 4.21 -5.14
C PRO A 158 -21.01 3.32 -4.10
N TYR A 159 -19.91 2.64 -4.40
CA TYR A 159 -19.25 1.68 -3.47
C TYR A 159 -17.94 2.20 -2.84
N VAL A 160 -17.63 3.49 -3.02
CA VAL A 160 -16.32 4.08 -2.72
C VAL A 160 -16.46 5.44 -2.01
N LEU A 161 -15.38 5.92 -1.39
CA LEU A 161 -15.29 7.28 -0.87
C LEU A 161 -14.98 8.22 -2.04
N ASN A 162 -15.93 9.07 -2.41
CA ASN A 162 -15.78 9.99 -3.54
C ASN A 162 -15.13 11.29 -3.05
N VAL A 163 -13.85 11.48 -3.35
CA VAL A 163 -13.10 12.68 -2.92
C VAL A 163 -12.99 13.66 -4.08
N HIS A 164 -13.58 14.84 -3.92
CA HIS A 164 -13.70 15.89 -4.92
C HIS A 164 -12.67 17.00 -4.66
N PHE A 165 -11.54 16.93 -5.36
CA PHE A 165 -10.46 17.89 -5.25
C PHE A 165 -10.74 19.11 -6.14
N VAL A 166 -10.92 20.27 -5.50
CA VAL A 166 -11.19 21.56 -6.17
C VAL A 166 -10.10 22.59 -5.86
N ASN A 167 -10.04 23.66 -6.66
CA ASN A 167 -9.09 24.75 -6.45
C ASN A 167 -9.59 25.73 -5.38
N ASP A 168 -10.86 26.14 -5.47
CA ASP A 168 -11.51 27.13 -4.60
C ASP A 168 -12.93 26.68 -4.22
N LEU A 169 -13.20 26.66 -2.92
CA LEU A 169 -14.48 26.27 -2.31
C LEU A 169 -14.98 27.44 -1.42
N PRO A 170 -15.77 28.39 -1.95
CA PRO A 170 -16.08 29.62 -1.23
C PRO A 170 -16.71 29.39 0.14
N ASP A 171 -16.16 30.12 1.11
CA ASP A 171 -16.50 30.12 2.54
C ASP A 171 -16.24 28.79 3.30
N LEU A 172 -15.59 27.78 2.70
CA LEU A 172 -15.33 26.46 3.29
C LEU A 172 -13.96 25.87 2.89
N ALA A 173 -13.23 25.23 3.81
CA ALA A 173 -12.04 24.45 3.42
C ALA A 173 -12.41 23.06 2.84
N GLY A 174 -13.56 22.52 3.23
CA GLY A 174 -14.08 21.22 2.82
C GLY A 174 -15.59 21.10 3.05
N GLU A 175 -16.17 19.99 2.62
CA GLU A 175 -17.55 19.59 2.89
C GLU A 175 -17.63 18.05 2.85
N ALA A 176 -18.45 17.42 3.70
CA ALA A 176 -18.59 15.96 3.77
C ALA A 176 -20.04 15.47 3.75
N VAL A 177 -20.22 14.26 3.19
CA VAL A 177 -21.48 13.53 3.20
C VAL A 177 -21.57 12.59 4.40
N TRP A 178 -22.35 13.01 5.39
CA TRP A 178 -22.77 12.22 6.55
C TRP A 178 -23.32 10.82 6.18
N PRO A 179 -22.88 9.72 6.86
CA PRO A 179 -23.29 8.34 6.55
C PRO A 179 -24.78 8.02 6.86
N TRP A 180 -25.53 8.96 7.43
CA TRP A 180 -27.00 8.90 7.55
C TRP A 180 -27.72 10.00 6.76
N GLY A 181 -27.01 10.96 6.16
CA GLY A 181 -27.59 12.04 5.36
C GLY A 181 -27.88 11.64 3.91
N SER A 182 -27.10 10.70 3.35
CA SER A 182 -27.28 10.22 1.98
C SER A 182 -26.59 8.87 1.74
N SER A 183 -27.02 8.14 0.71
CA SER A 183 -26.29 6.97 0.17
C SER A 183 -25.07 7.35 -0.68
N ASN A 184 -24.83 8.64 -0.89
CA ASN A 184 -23.85 9.16 -1.86
C ASN A 184 -22.57 9.60 -1.13
N MET A 185 -21.87 8.68 -0.49
CA MET A 185 -20.71 8.99 0.34
C MET A 185 -19.58 9.68 -0.44
N GLY A 186 -19.06 10.77 0.12
CA GLY A 186 -18.03 11.59 -0.52
C GLY A 186 -17.79 12.90 0.22
N THR A 187 -16.83 13.67 -0.27
CA THR A 187 -16.38 14.94 0.31
C THR A 187 -15.81 15.87 -0.77
N PHE A 188 -15.99 17.18 -0.62
CA PHE A 188 -15.16 18.20 -1.27
C PHE A 188 -13.98 18.60 -0.39
N VAL A 189 -12.83 18.83 -1.02
CA VAL A 189 -11.64 19.42 -0.37
C VAL A 189 -11.06 20.52 -1.26
N GLU A 190 -10.93 21.74 -0.72
CA GLU A 190 -10.15 22.82 -1.31
C GLU A 190 -8.66 22.46 -1.25
N THR A 191 -7.91 22.66 -2.34
CA THR A 191 -6.47 22.33 -2.40
C THR A 191 -5.56 23.40 -3.01
N GLY A 192 -6.12 24.48 -3.56
CA GLY A 192 -5.36 25.49 -4.32
C GLY A 192 -4.52 24.89 -5.46
N GLU A 193 -4.91 23.74 -5.99
CA GLU A 193 -4.17 22.96 -7.00
C GLU A 193 -2.73 22.59 -6.60
N SER A 194 -2.48 22.37 -5.30
CA SER A 194 -1.14 22.09 -4.75
C SER A 194 -1.16 21.05 -3.62
N ARG A 195 0.02 20.57 -3.20
CA ARG A 195 0.19 19.75 -1.98
C ARG A 195 0.27 20.66 -0.75
N SER A 196 -0.61 20.48 0.23
CA SER A 196 -0.60 21.22 1.48
C SER A 196 -1.00 20.34 2.66
N THR A 197 -0.25 20.44 3.77
CA THR A 197 -0.58 19.75 5.03
C THR A 197 -1.88 20.25 5.64
N GLN A 198 -2.24 21.52 5.43
CA GLN A 198 -3.52 22.10 5.83
C GLN A 198 -4.68 21.42 5.11
N HIS A 199 -4.63 21.34 3.78
CA HIS A 199 -5.69 20.71 2.98
C HIS A 199 -5.75 19.18 3.20
N ALA A 200 -4.63 18.52 3.52
CA ALA A 200 -4.61 17.11 3.89
C ALA A 200 -5.24 16.86 5.27
N ASN A 201 -5.06 17.80 6.19
CA ASN A 201 -5.72 17.79 7.48
C ASN A 201 -7.23 18.03 7.36
N THR A 202 -7.66 18.88 6.41
CA THR A 202 -9.07 18.98 6.00
C THR A 202 -9.58 17.66 5.43
N LEU A 203 -8.87 17.00 4.51
CA LEU A 203 -9.28 15.68 4.00
C LEU A 203 -9.48 14.65 5.13
N ALA A 204 -8.64 14.67 6.18
CA ALA A 204 -8.82 13.80 7.35
C ALA A 204 -10.05 14.17 8.20
N HIS A 205 -10.37 15.46 8.32
CA HIS A 205 -11.58 15.98 8.96
C HIS A 205 -12.84 15.53 8.21
N GLU A 206 -12.91 15.77 6.90
CA GLU A 206 -14.04 15.39 6.06
C GLU A 206 -14.22 13.86 5.97
N ALA A 207 -13.12 13.10 5.94
CA ALA A 207 -13.16 11.64 6.04
C ALA A 207 -13.76 11.16 7.38
N GLY A 208 -13.45 11.86 8.48
CA GLY A 208 -14.07 11.63 9.78
C GLY A 208 -15.60 11.84 9.77
N HIS A 209 -16.08 12.90 9.12
CA HIS A 209 -17.51 13.13 8.90
C HIS A 209 -18.18 12.06 8.03
N CYS A 210 -17.52 11.63 6.95
CA CYS A 210 -17.98 10.50 6.13
C CYS A 210 -18.06 9.19 6.94
N LEU A 211 -17.24 9.06 7.97
CA LEU A 211 -17.23 7.96 8.94
C LEU A 211 -18.02 8.28 10.22
N GLY A 212 -18.90 9.29 10.18
CA GLY A 212 -19.96 9.53 11.17
C GLY A 212 -19.54 10.35 12.40
N LEU A 213 -18.37 10.99 12.39
CA LEU A 213 -17.94 11.87 13.48
C LEU A 213 -18.57 13.25 13.39
N LEU A 214 -18.94 13.81 14.55
CA LEU A 214 -19.32 15.21 14.72
C LEU A 214 -18.13 16.10 15.01
N HIS A 215 -18.31 17.39 14.70
CA HIS A 215 -17.48 18.44 15.25
C HIS A 215 -17.46 18.35 16.77
N THR A 216 -16.29 18.51 17.39
CA THR A 216 -16.15 18.56 18.86
C THR A 216 -17.08 19.61 19.48
N HIS A 217 -17.28 20.73 18.79
CA HIS A 217 -18.05 21.87 19.25
C HIS A 217 -19.58 21.78 19.05
N HIS A 218 -20.13 20.64 18.65
CA HIS A 218 -21.46 20.63 18.02
C HIS A 218 -22.60 21.14 18.92
N GLY A 219 -23.35 22.12 18.42
CA GLY A 219 -24.51 22.68 19.10
C GLY A 219 -25.80 21.87 18.91
N THR A 220 -26.49 21.54 20.00
CA THR A 220 -27.85 21.01 19.88
C THR A 220 -28.85 22.16 19.64
N GLY A 221 -29.31 22.29 18.40
CA GLY A 221 -30.14 23.43 17.96
C GLY A 221 -29.36 24.73 17.74
N THR A 222 -28.03 24.63 17.60
CA THR A 222 -27.08 25.72 17.32
C THR A 222 -25.89 25.16 16.53
N THR A 223 -25.02 26.02 15.99
CA THR A 223 -23.74 25.55 15.41
C THR A 223 -22.75 25.20 16.52
N PHE A 224 -22.66 26.05 17.55
CA PHE A 224 -21.71 25.89 18.65
C PHE A 224 -22.40 25.53 19.97
N ASN A 225 -21.78 24.64 20.73
CA ASN A 225 -22.21 24.19 22.05
C ASN A 225 -22.32 25.32 23.10
N LYS A 226 -21.46 26.35 23.06
CA LYS A 226 -21.58 27.53 23.96
C LYS A 226 -22.93 28.25 23.85
N ASP A 227 -23.52 28.23 22.64
CA ASP A 227 -24.76 28.93 22.30
C ASP A 227 -26.01 28.05 22.54
N ALA A 228 -25.81 26.75 22.81
CA ALA A 228 -26.89 25.79 23.04
C ALA A 228 -27.72 26.12 24.30
N GLU A 229 -28.98 25.68 24.31
CA GLU A 229 -29.87 25.85 25.47
C GLU A 229 -29.25 25.18 26.72
N LYS A 230 -29.40 25.76 27.92
CA LYS A 230 -28.81 25.21 29.17
C LYS A 230 -29.17 23.75 29.48
N CYS A 231 -30.31 23.27 28.97
CA CYS A 231 -30.73 21.87 29.09
C CYS A 231 -30.17 20.96 27.98
N LYS A 232 -29.57 21.51 26.93
CA LYS A 232 -29.02 20.81 25.76
C LYS A 232 -27.55 21.14 25.45
N GLN A 233 -26.92 21.93 26.31
CA GLN A 233 -25.48 22.18 26.29
C GLN A 233 -24.76 20.99 26.92
N GLU A 234 -23.65 20.59 26.29
CA GLU A 234 -22.69 19.67 26.84
C GLU A 234 -21.83 20.39 27.91
N PHE A 235 -21.52 19.72 29.02
CA PHE A 235 -20.80 20.31 30.15
C PHE A 235 -19.35 19.84 30.22
N VAL A 236 -18.47 20.70 30.74
CA VAL A 236 -17.03 20.40 30.92
C VAL A 236 -16.84 19.21 31.87
N SER A 237 -17.65 19.10 32.92
CA SER A 237 -17.68 17.89 33.76
C SER A 237 -18.33 16.73 32.99
N ARG A 238 -17.51 15.88 32.36
CA ARG A 238 -17.95 14.63 31.69
C ARG A 238 -18.90 13.77 32.56
N PRO A 239 -18.69 13.56 33.88
CA PRO A 239 -19.63 12.80 34.72
C PRO A 239 -20.91 13.56 35.11
N ALA A 240 -21.13 14.80 34.66
CA ALA A 240 -22.30 15.59 35.03
C ALA A 240 -23.58 15.08 34.37
N LEU A 241 -24.56 14.76 35.22
CA LEU A 241 -25.96 14.64 34.85
C LEU A 241 -26.59 16.04 34.76
N ASN A 242 -27.90 16.13 34.50
CA ASN A 242 -28.64 17.39 34.56
C ASN A 242 -28.49 18.11 35.93
N SER A 243 -27.67 19.16 35.96
CA SER A 243 -27.41 20.01 37.12
C SER A 243 -28.59 20.94 37.48
N PHE A 244 -29.50 21.17 36.54
CA PHE A 244 -30.72 21.96 36.73
C PHE A 244 -31.95 21.04 36.89
N LEU A 245 -32.72 21.23 37.98
CA LEU A 245 -33.87 20.37 38.34
C LEU A 245 -34.97 20.24 37.26
N TRP A 246 -34.99 21.12 36.26
CA TRP A 246 -36.03 21.17 35.22
C TRP A 246 -35.59 20.59 33.86
N CYS A 247 -34.31 20.26 33.68
CA CYS A 247 -33.77 19.78 32.40
C CYS A 247 -33.90 18.26 32.16
N GLY A 248 -34.38 17.49 33.15
CA GLY A 248 -35.27 16.36 32.87
C GLY A 248 -34.70 15.01 32.38
N ASN A 249 -33.47 14.61 32.71
CA ASN A 249 -33.04 13.20 32.62
C ASN A 249 -31.84 12.86 33.54
N ASN A 250 -31.54 11.57 33.71
CA ASN A 250 -30.45 11.04 34.56
C ASN A 250 -29.26 10.47 33.75
N LYS A 251 -29.02 10.93 32.51
CA LYS A 251 -27.86 10.56 31.69
C LYS A 251 -26.76 11.61 31.79
N LYS A 252 -25.52 11.28 31.41
CA LYS A 252 -24.42 12.25 31.33
C LYS A 252 -24.65 13.19 30.16
N LYS A 253 -24.22 14.45 30.27
CA LYS A 253 -24.36 15.41 29.16
C LYS A 253 -23.54 15.04 27.93
N CYS A 254 -22.32 14.57 28.10
CA CYS A 254 -21.47 14.13 26.99
C CYS A 254 -21.94 12.87 26.26
N GLU A 255 -22.96 12.16 26.75
CA GLU A 255 -23.54 11.04 25.99
C GLU A 255 -24.72 11.48 25.10
N GLU A 256 -25.23 12.71 25.24
CA GLU A 256 -26.46 13.17 24.57
C GLU A 256 -26.35 14.51 23.82
N TYR A 257 -25.28 15.27 24.06
CA TYR A 257 -25.05 16.61 23.53
C TYR A 257 -23.56 16.79 23.22
N GLY A 258 -23.19 17.81 22.43
CA GLY A 258 -21.86 17.89 21.81
C GLY A 258 -21.80 16.93 20.61
N ASP A 259 -20.65 16.29 20.43
CA ASP A 259 -20.50 15.14 19.52
C ASP A 259 -21.16 13.84 20.05
N GLY A 260 -21.53 13.81 21.33
CA GLY A 260 -22.09 12.65 22.02
C GLY A 260 -21.05 11.63 22.51
N LEU A 261 -19.77 12.03 22.63
CA LEU A 261 -18.63 11.20 23.03
C LEU A 261 -17.96 11.72 24.32
N CYS A 262 -18.03 10.97 25.43
CA CYS A 262 -17.48 11.41 26.71
C CYS A 262 -15.94 11.43 26.84
N ASP A 263 -15.17 11.04 25.81
CA ASP A 263 -13.70 11.06 25.81
C ASP A 263 -13.05 12.13 24.92
N THR A 264 -13.86 12.85 24.12
CA THR A 264 -13.52 14.22 23.70
C THR A 264 -13.76 15.16 24.88
N GLU A 265 -13.10 16.33 24.90
CA GLU A 265 -13.39 17.37 25.91
C GLU A 265 -14.40 18.37 25.37
N ALA A 266 -15.27 18.87 26.25
CA ALA A 266 -16.43 19.67 25.84
C ALA A 266 -15.99 20.99 25.19
N ASP A 267 -16.25 21.13 23.89
CA ASP A 267 -15.76 22.26 23.11
C ASP A 267 -16.84 23.36 22.99
N PRO A 268 -16.57 24.62 23.38
CA PRO A 268 -17.52 25.72 23.25
C PRO A 268 -17.78 26.18 21.81
N GLY A 269 -17.09 25.61 20.82
CA GLY A 269 -16.82 26.27 19.56
C GLY A 269 -15.58 27.13 19.70
N LEU A 270 -14.43 26.45 19.60
CA LEU A 270 -13.17 27.04 19.16
C LEU A 270 -13.47 28.05 18.05
N GLY A 271 -13.25 29.33 18.36
CA GLY A 271 -13.38 30.37 17.35
C GLY A 271 -12.24 30.22 16.36
N LEU A 272 -12.51 30.52 15.08
CA LEU A 272 -11.48 30.80 14.08
C LEU A 272 -10.70 32.05 14.50
N VAL A 273 -9.78 31.88 15.46
CA VAL A 273 -8.71 32.82 15.76
C VAL A 273 -7.90 32.91 14.48
N ARG A 274 -7.98 34.07 13.84
CA ARG A 274 -7.69 34.21 12.41
C ARG A 274 -6.29 33.72 12.08
N LEU A 275 -6.19 32.99 10.97
CA LEU A 275 -4.96 32.78 10.20
C LEU A 275 -4.14 34.09 10.17
N GLY A 276 -3.13 34.20 11.05
CA GLY A 276 -2.45 35.45 11.35
C GLY A 276 -1.96 35.61 12.80
N ASP A 277 -2.72 35.18 13.81
CA ASP A 277 -2.30 35.28 15.23
C ASP A 277 -1.35 34.14 15.62
N GLN A 278 -0.10 34.23 15.15
CA GLN A 278 1.01 33.29 15.43
C GLN A 278 1.35 33.16 16.93
N ASP A 279 0.84 34.04 17.79
CA ASP A 279 1.21 34.13 19.22
C ASP A 279 0.43 33.15 20.13
N ASN A 280 -0.65 32.50 19.67
CA ASN A 280 -1.57 31.76 20.55
C ASN A 280 -1.26 30.26 20.76
N ASN A 281 -0.21 29.70 20.13
CA ASN A 281 0.53 28.49 20.56
C ASN A 281 -0.34 27.35 21.16
N GLY A 282 -1.41 26.91 20.48
CA GLY A 282 -2.26 25.80 20.95
C GLY A 282 -3.16 26.10 22.16
N ILE A 283 -3.49 27.37 22.44
CA ILE A 283 -4.37 27.74 23.55
C ILE A 283 -5.64 28.39 23.01
N TYR A 284 -6.80 27.85 23.38
CA TYR A 284 -8.10 28.48 23.11
C TYR A 284 -8.19 29.85 23.80
N ALA A 285 -8.49 30.90 23.04
CA ALA A 285 -8.42 32.29 23.52
C ALA A 285 -9.41 32.64 24.67
N GLY A 286 -10.38 31.77 24.96
CA GLY A 286 -11.30 31.88 26.10
C GLY A 286 -10.90 31.09 27.36
N VAL A 287 -9.76 30.38 27.35
CA VAL A 287 -9.28 29.62 28.52
C VAL A 287 -9.12 30.55 29.72
N GLY A 288 -9.81 30.21 30.82
CA GLY A 288 -9.83 31.00 32.05
C GLY A 288 -10.99 31.99 32.16
N THR A 289 -11.56 32.48 31.05
CA THR A 289 -12.67 33.46 31.06
C THR A 289 -14.03 32.81 30.80
N ASP A 290 -14.10 31.96 29.78
CA ASP A 290 -15.36 31.50 29.21
C ASP A 290 -15.82 30.21 29.90
N LYS A 291 -17.14 30.07 30.07
CA LYS A 291 -17.74 29.08 30.98
C LYS A 291 -18.98 28.40 30.43
N ASP A 292 -19.17 27.15 30.85
CA ASP A 292 -20.39 26.39 30.61
C ASP A 292 -21.55 26.84 31.52
N SER A 293 -22.75 26.30 31.29
CA SER A 293 -23.94 26.63 32.10
C SER A 293 -23.83 26.28 33.59
N PRO A 294 -23.17 25.17 34.00
CA PRO A 294 -22.72 24.93 35.38
C PRO A 294 -21.76 25.99 35.95
N GLY A 295 -21.01 26.71 35.12
CA GLY A 295 -20.03 27.73 35.51
C GLY A 295 -18.59 27.23 35.57
N GLN A 296 -18.31 26.03 35.06
CA GLN A 296 -16.96 25.52 34.85
C GLN A 296 -16.34 26.22 33.65
N THR A 297 -15.02 26.43 33.69
CA THR A 297 -14.28 27.05 32.57
C THR A 297 -14.05 26.00 31.48
N TRP A 298 -14.24 26.38 30.21
CA TRP A 298 -13.96 25.51 29.07
C TRP A 298 -12.46 25.24 28.92
N ASP A 299 -12.12 24.00 28.60
CA ASP A 299 -10.74 23.53 28.37
C ASP A 299 -10.73 22.54 27.17
N PRO A 300 -11.06 23.01 25.95
CA PRO A 300 -11.23 22.16 24.77
C PRO A 300 -9.89 21.58 24.27
N ASP A 301 -9.90 20.33 23.84
CA ASP A 301 -8.74 19.71 23.19
C ASP A 301 -8.60 20.21 21.74
N VAL A 302 -7.52 20.94 21.48
CA VAL A 302 -7.16 21.52 20.17
C VAL A 302 -6.44 20.54 19.25
N ASP A 303 -5.95 19.41 19.76
CA ASP A 303 -5.23 18.41 18.95
C ASP A 303 -6.20 17.48 18.19
N LEU A 304 -7.50 17.54 18.49
CA LEU A 304 -8.52 16.71 17.86
C LEU A 304 -8.76 17.11 16.40
N ILE A 305 -8.68 16.13 15.49
CA ILE A 305 -8.92 16.30 14.05
C ILE A 305 -10.30 16.87 13.77
N MET A 306 -11.34 16.46 14.51
CA MET A 306 -12.72 16.95 14.37
C MET A 306 -12.99 18.33 15.00
N SER A 307 -11.96 19.03 15.49
CA SER A 307 -12.11 20.38 16.03
C SER A 307 -11.86 21.46 14.96
N TYR A 308 -12.20 22.72 15.25
CA TYR A 308 -11.86 23.90 14.44
C TYR A 308 -10.67 24.68 15.03
N SER A 309 -9.66 23.98 15.56
CA SER A 309 -8.35 24.55 15.88
C SER A 309 -7.50 24.77 14.62
N GLU A 310 -6.29 25.31 14.77
CA GLU A 310 -5.32 25.41 13.67
C GLU A 310 -4.88 24.01 13.22
N TRP A 311 -4.80 23.82 11.90
CA TRP A 311 -4.58 22.55 11.22
C TRP A 311 -3.22 21.88 11.53
N ASP A 312 -2.26 22.61 12.10
CA ASP A 312 -0.94 22.08 12.47
C ASP A 312 -0.94 21.40 13.86
N LEU A 313 -1.94 21.70 14.69
CA LEU A 313 -2.21 21.03 15.97
C LEU A 313 -3.02 19.74 15.76
N ARG A 314 -4.02 19.79 14.88
CA ARG A 314 -4.99 18.70 14.64
C ARG A 314 -4.32 17.41 14.15
N ASN A 315 -4.05 16.46 15.06
CA ASN A 315 -3.40 15.19 14.76
C ASN A 315 -4.07 13.96 15.40
N ARG A 316 -5.09 14.16 16.25
CA ARG A 316 -5.62 13.14 17.16
C ARG A 316 -7.09 12.77 16.90
N PHE A 317 -7.43 11.50 17.09
CA PHE A 317 -8.79 10.97 17.26
C PHE A 317 -8.88 10.27 18.62
N THR A 318 -10.01 10.40 19.32
CA THR A 318 -10.24 9.70 20.59
C THR A 318 -10.61 8.21 20.39
N PRO A 319 -10.43 7.34 21.41
CA PRO A 319 -10.88 5.96 21.35
C PRO A 319 -12.37 5.77 20.98
N MET A 320 -13.27 6.67 21.41
CA MET A 320 -14.68 6.64 20.96
C MET A 320 -14.84 7.11 19.51
N GLN A 321 -14.12 8.15 19.08
CA GLN A 321 -14.13 8.56 17.65
C GLN A 321 -13.66 7.41 16.75
N GLN A 322 -12.56 6.74 17.11
CA GLN A 322 -12.08 5.53 16.44
C GLN A 322 -13.18 4.45 16.36
N ALA A 323 -13.88 4.19 17.48
CA ALA A 323 -14.95 3.19 17.54
C ALA A 323 -16.19 3.56 16.70
N VAL A 324 -16.56 4.85 16.59
CA VAL A 324 -17.64 5.32 15.71
C VAL A 324 -17.26 5.12 14.24
N MET A 325 -16.03 5.48 13.85
CA MET A 325 -15.57 5.28 12.48
C MET A 325 -15.54 3.79 12.11
N LEU A 326 -14.99 2.93 12.98
CA LEU A 326 -15.01 1.48 12.82
C LEU A 326 -16.43 0.89 12.84
N PHE A 327 -17.40 1.54 13.48
CA PHE A 327 -18.81 1.12 13.41
C PHE A 327 -19.38 1.39 12.02
N TYR A 328 -19.23 2.61 11.49
CA TYR A 328 -19.72 2.92 10.14
C TYR A 328 -19.00 2.14 9.03
N SER A 329 -17.71 1.85 9.20
CA SER A 329 -16.93 1.07 8.23
C SER A 329 -17.41 -0.37 8.02
N THR A 330 -17.90 -1.04 9.06
CA THR A 330 -18.18 -2.50 9.02
C THR A 330 -19.67 -2.87 9.00
N ILE A 331 -20.59 -1.92 9.30
CA ILE A 331 -22.03 -2.20 9.23
C ILE A 331 -22.53 -2.30 7.78
N ASN A 332 -23.24 -3.39 7.48
CA ASN A 332 -23.86 -3.72 6.17
C ASN A 332 -24.89 -2.69 5.64
N THR A 333 -25.03 -1.52 6.26
CA THR A 333 -25.82 -0.40 5.77
C THR A 333 -25.00 0.64 5.00
N GLN A 334 -23.67 0.68 5.16
CA GLN A 334 -22.82 1.55 4.35
C GLN A 334 -22.43 0.87 3.03
N PRO A 335 -22.27 1.62 1.92
CA PRO A 335 -22.09 1.01 0.61
C PRO A 335 -20.82 0.17 0.50
N PHE A 336 -19.74 0.61 1.15
CA PHE A 336 -18.48 -0.14 1.31
C PHE A 336 -18.75 -1.59 1.73
N ALA A 337 -19.40 -1.77 2.88
CA ALA A 337 -19.74 -3.08 3.45
C ALA A 337 -20.70 -3.90 2.58
N THR A 338 -21.30 -3.34 1.52
CA THR A 338 -22.14 -4.09 0.56
C THR A 338 -21.42 -4.57 -0.70
N ALA A 339 -20.16 -4.17 -0.91
CA ALA A 339 -19.31 -4.81 -1.90
C ALA A 339 -18.98 -6.25 -1.46
N GLU A 340 -19.01 -7.22 -2.39
CA GLU A 340 -18.93 -8.66 -2.06
C GLU A 340 -17.61 -9.15 -1.42
N GLY A 341 -16.62 -8.26 -1.24
CA GLY A 341 -15.41 -8.52 -0.43
C GLY A 341 -15.41 -7.91 0.98
N LEU A 342 -16.15 -6.82 1.22
CA LEU A 342 -16.06 -6.05 2.46
C LEU A 342 -17.01 -6.52 3.57
N VAL A 343 -18.03 -7.34 3.25
CA VAL A 343 -18.87 -8.05 4.24
C VAL A 343 -18.04 -8.94 5.20
N ASN A 344 -16.80 -9.30 4.83
CA ASN A 344 -15.88 -10.10 5.64
C ASN A 344 -14.73 -9.30 6.27
N ASN A 345 -14.69 -7.97 6.11
CA ASN A 345 -13.62 -7.10 6.65
C ASN A 345 -12.18 -7.54 6.27
N GLN A 346 -12.05 -8.22 5.13
CA GLN A 346 -10.81 -8.73 4.56
C GLN A 346 -10.94 -8.68 3.04
N ASN A 347 -10.41 -7.62 2.42
CA ASN A 347 -9.96 -7.71 1.03
C ASN A 347 -8.48 -8.09 1.10
N PRO A 348 -8.10 -9.39 1.01
CA PRO A 348 -6.71 -9.80 1.14
C PRO A 348 -5.86 -9.26 -0.03
N ASP A 349 -6.50 -8.99 -1.17
CA ASP A 349 -5.90 -8.39 -2.37
C ASP A 349 -5.51 -6.89 -2.16
N ILE A 350 -5.31 -6.40 -0.93
CA ILE A 350 -4.78 -5.05 -0.62
C ILE A 350 -3.68 -5.19 0.45
N ASP A 351 -2.54 -4.53 0.26
CA ASP A 351 -1.43 -4.51 1.21
C ASP A 351 -1.28 -3.15 1.95
N ILE A 352 -0.13 -2.95 2.61
CA ILE A 352 0.17 -1.82 3.51
C ILE A 352 0.98 -0.69 2.87
N TYR A 353 1.40 -0.82 1.61
CA TYR A 353 2.24 0.16 0.91
C TYR A 353 1.41 1.24 0.19
N GLU A 354 0.15 0.93 -0.07
CA GLU A 354 -0.87 1.78 -0.68
C GLU A 354 -0.99 3.20 -0.06
N PRO A 355 -1.00 4.28 -0.86
CA PRO A 355 -0.77 4.32 -2.30
C PRO A 355 0.72 4.36 -2.66
N ASN A 356 1.10 3.55 -3.66
CA ASN A 356 2.46 3.46 -4.22
C ASN A 356 2.45 3.44 -5.77
N ASN A 357 1.41 4.01 -6.39
CA ASN A 357 1.07 3.79 -7.80
C ASN A 357 1.59 4.91 -8.72
N THR A 358 2.37 5.85 -8.15
CA THR A 358 3.33 6.71 -8.85
C THR A 358 4.72 6.67 -8.24
N VAL A 359 5.72 7.05 -9.06
CA VAL A 359 7.14 7.17 -8.73
C VAL A 359 7.45 7.94 -7.44
N ASP A 360 6.62 8.91 -7.05
CA ASP A 360 6.82 9.72 -5.83
C ASP A 360 6.71 8.89 -4.53
N PHE A 361 6.07 7.73 -4.57
CA PHE A 361 5.80 6.85 -3.42
C PHE A 361 6.39 5.45 -3.57
N ALA A 362 7.34 5.29 -4.51
CA ALA A 362 7.97 4.03 -4.83
C ALA A 362 8.66 3.37 -3.62
N GLU A 363 8.20 2.19 -3.21
CA GLU A 363 8.65 1.53 -1.98
C GLU A 363 10.07 0.95 -2.12
N ARG A 364 10.85 0.96 -1.04
CA ARG A 364 12.28 0.65 -1.08
C ARG A 364 12.55 -0.86 -1.02
N LEU A 365 12.90 -1.44 -2.16
CA LEU A 365 13.48 -2.78 -2.19
C LEU A 365 14.87 -2.79 -1.53
N THR A 366 15.16 -3.89 -0.83
CA THR A 366 16.47 -4.14 -0.21
C THR A 366 17.04 -5.47 -0.69
N LEU A 367 18.36 -5.51 -0.86
CA LEU A 367 19.02 -6.60 -1.57
C LEU A 367 18.89 -7.94 -0.85
N ASN A 368 18.52 -8.99 -1.59
CA ASN A 368 18.27 -10.35 -1.12
C ASN A 368 17.14 -10.47 -0.07
N ASN A 369 16.35 -9.40 0.13
CA ASN A 369 15.09 -9.43 0.86
C ASN A 369 13.94 -9.41 -0.15
N ALA A 370 12.90 -10.20 0.12
CA ALA A 370 11.69 -10.22 -0.68
C ALA A 370 10.58 -9.43 0.03
N LEU A 371 9.78 -8.70 -0.75
CA LEU A 371 8.66 -7.89 -0.30
C LEU A 371 7.37 -8.48 -0.87
N GLN A 372 6.36 -8.65 -0.01
CA GLN A 372 5.07 -9.22 -0.39
C GLN A 372 4.05 -8.10 -0.61
N ALA A 373 3.47 -8.07 -1.81
CA ALA A 373 2.57 -7.01 -2.27
C ALA A 373 1.38 -7.57 -3.04
N THR A 374 0.42 -6.71 -3.38
CA THR A 374 -0.83 -7.06 -4.05
C THR A 374 -1.10 -6.15 -5.24
N LEU A 375 -1.36 -6.74 -6.41
CA LEU A 375 -1.98 -6.00 -7.52
C LEU A 375 -3.50 -6.18 -7.42
N HIS A 376 -4.23 -5.10 -7.19
CA HIS A 376 -5.62 -5.09 -6.81
C HIS A 376 -6.57 -4.70 -7.96
N ALA A 377 -7.76 -5.31 -8.01
CA ALA A 377 -8.81 -4.91 -8.94
C ALA A 377 -9.97 -4.26 -8.21
N SER A 378 -10.37 -3.07 -8.67
CA SER A 378 -11.62 -2.45 -8.23
C SER A 378 -12.78 -2.89 -9.13
N ARG A 379 -13.94 -3.20 -8.55
CA ARG A 379 -15.18 -3.32 -9.33
C ARG A 379 -15.71 -1.92 -9.59
N TYR A 380 -15.81 -1.52 -10.86
CA TYR A 380 -16.34 -0.20 -11.22
C TYR A 380 -17.81 -0.29 -11.62
N GLY A 381 -18.68 0.44 -10.94
CA GLY A 381 -20.12 0.44 -11.17
C GLY A 381 -20.92 -0.64 -10.43
N GLN A 382 -22.15 -0.87 -10.90
CA GLN A 382 -23.16 -1.70 -10.21
C GLN A 382 -22.70 -3.16 -10.01
N PRO A 383 -23.16 -3.87 -8.96
CA PRO A 383 -22.82 -5.29 -8.71
C PRO A 383 -23.35 -6.26 -9.77
N THR A 384 -24.04 -5.76 -10.81
CA THR A 384 -24.49 -6.52 -11.99
C THR A 384 -23.61 -6.28 -13.23
N SER A 385 -22.64 -5.36 -13.18
CA SER A 385 -21.63 -5.15 -14.22
C SER A 385 -20.29 -5.71 -13.77
N ASN A 386 -19.88 -6.83 -14.37
CA ASN A 386 -18.59 -7.50 -14.11
C ASN A 386 -17.41 -6.74 -14.76
N LEU A 387 -17.32 -5.44 -14.53
CA LEU A 387 -16.22 -4.58 -14.99
C LEU A 387 -15.25 -4.39 -13.83
N GLU A 388 -14.43 -5.41 -13.59
CA GLU A 388 -13.23 -5.24 -12.77
C GLU A 388 -12.20 -4.42 -13.56
N SER A 389 -11.76 -3.30 -12.98
CA SER A 389 -10.72 -2.45 -13.50
C SER A 389 -9.40 -2.81 -12.83
N ASN A 390 -8.49 -3.37 -13.60
CA ASN A 390 -7.12 -3.66 -13.19
C ASN A 390 -6.27 -2.48 -13.67
N CYS A 391 -6.21 -1.46 -12.83
CA CYS A 391 -5.62 -0.15 -13.09
C CYS A 391 -4.48 0.15 -12.11
N ASP A 392 -4.07 -0.88 -11.38
CA ASP A 392 -3.15 -0.86 -10.27
C ASP A 392 -1.75 -1.27 -10.70
N GLN A 393 -0.73 -0.67 -10.08
CA GLN A 393 0.64 -0.60 -10.58
C GLN A 393 1.63 -0.21 -9.47
N ASP A 394 2.32 -1.18 -8.87
CA ASP A 394 3.30 -0.89 -7.84
C ASP A 394 4.59 -0.25 -8.39
N TRP A 395 4.96 0.92 -7.86
CA TRP A 395 6.32 1.45 -8.01
C TRP A 395 7.22 1.06 -6.83
N TYR A 396 8.48 0.78 -7.18
CA TYR A 396 9.55 0.45 -6.26
C TYR A 396 10.83 1.22 -6.58
N TRP A 397 11.65 1.46 -5.57
CA TRP A 397 12.94 2.12 -5.67
C TRP A 397 14.07 1.20 -5.19
N PHE A 398 15.16 1.14 -5.97
CA PHE A 398 16.38 0.43 -5.59
C PHE A 398 17.63 1.25 -5.89
N ALA A 399 18.53 1.36 -4.91
CA ALA A 399 19.85 1.98 -5.06
C ALA A 399 20.95 0.94 -4.81
N PRO A 400 21.74 0.54 -5.82
CA PRO A 400 22.81 -0.46 -5.65
C PRO A 400 23.93 0.05 -4.75
N GLU A 401 24.36 -0.77 -3.79
CA GLU A 401 25.56 -0.50 -2.99
C GLU A 401 26.87 -0.68 -3.78
N TYR A 402 26.82 -1.24 -4.99
CA TYR A 402 27.96 -1.41 -5.89
C TYR A 402 27.48 -1.57 -7.34
N THR A 403 28.40 -1.49 -8.31
CA THR A 403 28.07 -1.69 -9.72
C THR A 403 28.20 -3.18 -10.05
N ALA A 404 27.09 -3.84 -10.36
CA ALA A 404 27.00 -5.28 -10.60
C ALA A 404 25.83 -5.61 -11.54
N LYS A 405 25.73 -6.89 -11.96
CA LYS A 405 24.52 -7.43 -12.58
C LYS A 405 23.55 -7.84 -11.47
N TYR A 406 22.29 -7.48 -11.63
CA TYR A 406 21.21 -7.87 -10.72
C TYR A 406 20.19 -8.75 -11.45
N SER A 407 19.42 -9.50 -10.67
CA SER A 407 18.20 -10.16 -11.13
C SER A 407 17.02 -9.66 -10.31
N MET A 408 15.93 -9.33 -10.96
CA MET A 408 14.67 -8.92 -10.35
C MET A 408 13.61 -9.93 -10.74
N ASN A 409 12.77 -10.37 -9.80
CA ASN A 409 11.73 -11.34 -10.10
C ASN A 409 10.53 -11.15 -9.18
N THR A 410 9.36 -11.49 -9.70
CA THR A 410 8.15 -11.71 -8.90
C THR A 410 7.98 -13.22 -8.66
N ARG A 411 7.26 -13.61 -7.59
CA ARG A 411 6.97 -15.01 -7.23
C ARG A 411 5.56 -15.16 -6.69
N ALA A 412 5.01 -16.35 -6.80
CA ALA A 412 3.71 -16.72 -6.23
C ALA A 412 3.75 -16.81 -4.70
N ILE A 413 2.79 -16.15 -4.02
CA ILE A 413 2.55 -16.39 -2.59
C ILE A 413 1.70 -17.66 -2.43
N ALA A 414 2.13 -18.56 -1.54
CA ALA A 414 1.55 -19.88 -1.40
C ALA A 414 0.15 -19.84 -0.75
N GLY A 415 -0.89 -20.16 -1.53
CA GLY A 415 -2.29 -20.19 -1.09
C GLY A 415 -3.09 -18.92 -1.40
N ALA A 416 -2.45 -17.90 -1.96
CA ALA A 416 -3.08 -16.65 -2.39
C ALA A 416 -3.55 -16.70 -3.87
N PRO A 417 -4.48 -15.82 -4.29
CA PRO A 417 -4.67 -15.45 -5.69
C PRO A 417 -3.36 -14.97 -6.33
N GLN A 418 -3.16 -15.26 -7.62
CA GLN A 418 -1.89 -15.04 -8.32
C GLN A 418 -2.11 -14.14 -9.57
N PRO A 419 -1.51 -12.93 -9.61
CA PRO A 419 -1.56 -12.07 -10.77
C PRO A 419 -0.60 -12.57 -11.87
N ASP A 420 -0.90 -12.21 -13.10
CA ASP A 420 -0.02 -12.30 -14.27
C ASP A 420 0.77 -10.99 -14.37
N THR A 421 2.03 -11.02 -13.93
CA THR A 421 2.85 -9.83 -13.65
C THR A 421 3.85 -9.50 -14.76
N ARG A 422 4.10 -8.21 -14.91
CA ARG A 422 5.10 -7.60 -15.80
C ARG A 422 6.03 -6.72 -14.97
N ILE A 423 7.35 -6.79 -15.22
CA ILE A 423 8.34 -5.91 -14.57
C ILE A 423 8.95 -4.99 -15.62
N SER A 424 9.02 -3.68 -15.33
CA SER A 424 9.76 -2.69 -16.11
C SER A 424 10.73 -1.91 -15.20
N VAL A 425 11.98 -1.70 -15.64
CA VAL A 425 13.01 -0.97 -14.86
C VAL A 425 13.41 0.30 -15.60
N PHE A 426 13.47 1.42 -14.90
CA PHE A 426 13.75 2.75 -15.42
C PHE A 426 14.99 3.36 -14.76
N HIS A 427 15.70 4.18 -15.53
CA HIS A 427 16.76 5.04 -14.99
C HIS A 427 16.13 6.35 -14.50
N PRO A 428 16.53 6.94 -13.37
CA PRO A 428 15.86 8.12 -12.77
C PRO A 428 15.91 9.39 -13.63
N SER A 429 16.59 9.38 -14.79
CA SER A 429 16.59 10.47 -15.76
C SER A 429 15.65 10.25 -16.96
N ASP A 430 15.04 9.08 -17.10
CA ASP A 430 14.10 8.75 -18.18
C ASP A 430 13.07 7.72 -17.69
N LEU A 431 11.86 8.18 -17.43
CA LEU A 431 10.70 7.38 -17.06
C LEU A 431 9.85 6.96 -18.27
N THR A 432 10.25 7.33 -19.48
CA THR A 432 9.52 7.04 -20.72
C THR A 432 10.02 5.79 -21.43
N THR A 433 11.28 5.43 -21.21
CA THR A 433 11.91 4.24 -21.81
C THR A 433 12.50 3.34 -20.72
N PRO A 434 11.98 2.13 -20.51
CA PRO A 434 12.60 1.19 -19.57
C PRO A 434 13.96 0.72 -20.10
N ILE A 435 14.96 0.67 -19.22
CA ILE A 435 16.30 0.15 -19.51
C ILE A 435 16.34 -1.39 -19.58
N ALA A 436 15.37 -2.05 -18.94
CA ALA A 436 15.02 -3.44 -19.15
C ALA A 436 13.56 -3.67 -18.77
N PHE A 437 12.93 -4.68 -19.35
CA PHE A 437 11.61 -5.16 -18.95
C PHE A 437 11.51 -6.66 -19.24
N ASN A 438 10.64 -7.38 -18.54
CA ASN A 438 10.12 -8.66 -18.99
C ASN A 438 8.59 -8.57 -19.07
N ASP A 439 8.04 -9.14 -20.13
CA ASP A 439 6.66 -9.04 -20.59
C ASP A 439 6.07 -10.44 -20.78
N ASP A 440 6.02 -11.21 -19.69
CA ASP A 440 5.48 -12.58 -19.69
C ASP A 440 3.96 -12.64 -19.94
N ILE A 441 3.30 -11.48 -20.07
CA ILE A 441 1.91 -11.18 -20.51
C ILE A 441 1.39 -12.01 -21.71
N ASN A 442 2.29 -12.55 -22.54
CA ASN A 442 1.96 -13.36 -23.71
C ASN A 442 2.42 -14.83 -23.60
N GLY A 443 2.88 -15.26 -22.42
CA GLY A 443 3.58 -16.52 -22.16
C GLY A 443 2.79 -17.56 -21.38
N THR A 444 3.47 -18.65 -21.00
CA THR A 444 2.95 -19.70 -20.11
C THR A 444 3.44 -19.54 -18.67
N ASN A 445 3.90 -18.35 -18.30
CA ASN A 445 4.48 -17.99 -17.02
C ASN A 445 3.71 -16.77 -16.48
N GLN A 446 3.31 -16.79 -15.22
CA GLN A 446 2.54 -15.69 -14.59
C GLN A 446 3.42 -14.70 -13.82
N PHE A 447 4.72 -15.02 -13.66
CA PHE A 447 5.62 -14.30 -12.78
C PHE A 447 6.87 -13.84 -13.51
N SER A 448 6.90 -12.55 -13.86
CA SER A 448 8.02 -11.96 -14.61
C SER A 448 9.35 -12.02 -13.85
N GLN A 449 10.42 -12.29 -14.61
CA GLN A 449 11.82 -12.22 -14.18
C GLN A 449 12.66 -11.40 -15.19
N ILE A 450 13.45 -10.45 -14.70
CA ILE A 450 14.54 -9.79 -15.43
C ILE A 450 15.86 -10.30 -14.87
N SER A 451 16.73 -10.80 -15.74
CA SER A 451 18.07 -11.29 -15.38
C SER A 451 19.16 -10.40 -15.98
N GLU A 452 20.34 -10.40 -15.37
CA GLU A 452 21.55 -9.73 -15.85
C GLU A 452 21.50 -8.20 -15.99
N ILE A 453 20.55 -7.50 -15.34
CA ILE A 453 20.47 -6.04 -15.51
C ILE A 453 21.66 -5.34 -14.83
N GLN A 454 22.49 -4.67 -15.63
CA GLN A 454 23.67 -3.95 -15.15
C GLN A 454 23.25 -2.64 -14.48
N LEU A 455 23.34 -2.58 -13.14
CA LEU A 455 23.04 -1.39 -12.36
C LEU A 455 24.33 -0.75 -11.83
N ASN A 456 24.30 0.57 -11.65
CA ASN A 456 25.43 1.37 -11.18
C ASN A 456 25.33 1.75 -9.70
N LYS A 457 26.46 1.68 -8.98
CA LYS A 457 26.58 2.09 -7.56
C LYS A 457 25.94 3.47 -7.31
N HIS A 458 25.08 3.52 -6.30
CA HIS A 458 24.35 4.69 -5.82
C HIS A 458 23.41 5.38 -6.84
N VAL A 459 23.13 4.79 -8.01
CA VAL A 459 22.07 5.27 -8.90
C VAL A 459 20.73 4.72 -8.41
N GLY A 460 19.76 5.59 -8.11
CA GLY A 460 18.44 5.18 -7.66
C GLY A 460 17.55 4.79 -8.84
N TYR A 461 17.50 3.50 -9.16
CA TYR A 461 16.62 2.95 -10.20
C TYR A 461 15.19 2.82 -9.70
N LEU A 462 14.25 2.98 -10.63
CA LEU A 462 12.82 2.82 -10.39
C LEU A 462 12.34 1.56 -11.10
N ILE A 463 11.48 0.80 -10.45
CA ILE A 463 10.98 -0.49 -10.91
C ILE A 463 9.46 -0.42 -10.82
N LEU A 464 8.77 -0.75 -11.91
CA LEU A 464 7.33 -0.83 -12.01
C LEU A 464 6.94 -2.30 -12.09
N VAL A 465 5.96 -2.71 -11.29
CA VAL A 465 5.22 -3.96 -11.47
C VAL A 465 3.79 -3.63 -11.88
N GLU A 466 3.30 -4.29 -12.93
CA GLU A 466 1.96 -4.06 -13.50
C GLU A 466 1.33 -5.41 -13.90
N SER A 467 0.00 -5.48 -13.99
CA SER A 467 -0.71 -6.74 -14.28
C SER A 467 -1.35 -6.81 -15.68
N ASN A 468 -1.44 -8.02 -16.23
CA ASN A 468 -2.18 -8.31 -17.46
C ASN A 468 -3.70 -8.40 -17.24
N ASN A 469 -4.31 -7.35 -16.68
CA ASN A 469 -5.71 -7.37 -16.27
C ASN A 469 -6.07 -8.53 -15.30
N THR A 470 -5.19 -8.76 -14.33
CA THR A 470 -5.34 -9.78 -13.28
C THR A 470 -5.05 -9.19 -11.90
N LYS A 471 -5.38 -9.93 -10.85
CA LYS A 471 -5.21 -9.48 -9.46
C LYS A 471 -4.73 -10.58 -8.53
N GLY A 472 -4.20 -10.18 -7.39
CA GLY A 472 -3.76 -11.07 -6.33
C GLY A 472 -2.38 -10.70 -5.80
N HIS A 473 -1.80 -11.62 -5.05
CA HIS A 473 -0.56 -11.38 -4.32
C HIS A 473 0.66 -11.89 -5.08
N TYR A 474 1.76 -11.16 -4.95
CA TYR A 474 3.06 -11.56 -5.44
C TYR A 474 4.16 -11.16 -4.45
N GLU A 475 5.29 -11.85 -4.54
CA GLU A 475 6.50 -11.52 -3.80
C GLU A 475 7.53 -10.97 -4.80
N ILE A 476 7.94 -9.71 -4.68
CA ILE A 476 9.05 -9.14 -5.46
C ILE A 476 10.36 -9.27 -4.69
N SER A 477 11.41 -9.72 -5.38
CA SER A 477 12.77 -9.76 -4.86
C SER A 477 13.77 -9.18 -5.86
N ILE A 478 14.82 -8.57 -5.32
CA ILE A 478 16.02 -8.23 -6.07
C ILE A 478 17.22 -8.94 -5.48
N GLU A 479 17.92 -9.68 -6.33
CA GLU A 479 19.06 -10.52 -6.01
C GLU A 479 20.30 -9.98 -6.74
N ASP A 480 21.44 -9.96 -6.06
CA ASP A 480 22.73 -9.62 -6.68
C ASP A 480 23.31 -10.87 -7.34
N CYS A 481 23.64 -10.77 -8.64
CA CYS A 481 24.39 -11.82 -9.32
C CYS A 481 25.90 -11.76 -9.01
N GLY A 482 26.35 -10.73 -8.30
CA GLY A 482 27.76 -10.42 -8.07
C GLY A 482 28.44 -9.98 -9.36
N ALA A 483 29.66 -10.44 -9.55
CA ALA A 483 30.31 -10.41 -10.86
C ALA A 483 29.81 -11.53 -11.81
N ASP A 484 29.21 -12.58 -11.22
CA ASP A 484 29.28 -13.95 -11.72
C ASP A 484 27.87 -14.56 -11.81
N CYS A 485 27.14 -14.29 -12.89
CA CYS A 485 25.85 -14.95 -13.16
C CYS A 485 26.04 -16.46 -13.38
N CYS A 486 26.00 -17.23 -12.30
CA CYS A 486 26.24 -18.67 -12.33
C CYS A 486 25.05 -19.45 -12.86
N TYR A 487 24.98 -19.50 -14.20
CA TYR A 487 23.95 -20.18 -14.97
C TYR A 487 23.85 -21.68 -14.70
N ASN A 488 22.62 -22.19 -14.67
CA ASN A 488 22.32 -23.61 -14.94
C ASN A 488 22.45 -23.91 -16.44
N SER A 489 23.65 -23.74 -17.02
CA SER A 489 23.90 -23.98 -18.45
C SER A 489 25.13 -24.86 -18.69
N LEU A 490 25.08 -25.64 -19.78
CA LEU A 490 26.13 -26.49 -20.35
C LEU A 490 26.73 -27.62 -19.48
N LEU A 491 26.55 -27.64 -18.15
CA LEU A 491 26.60 -28.90 -17.39
C LEU A 491 25.21 -29.51 -17.29
N GLY A 492 25.00 -30.62 -17.99
CA GLY A 492 23.74 -31.37 -17.99
C GLY A 492 23.36 -31.92 -16.61
N THR A 493 22.12 -32.41 -16.49
CA THR A 493 21.61 -33.03 -15.26
C THR A 493 22.46 -34.22 -14.81
N THR A 494 22.31 -34.61 -13.55
CA THR A 494 23.15 -35.53 -12.75
C THR A 494 23.47 -36.92 -13.34
N ASP A 495 22.94 -37.26 -14.51
CA ASP A 495 23.11 -38.56 -15.18
C ASP A 495 24.24 -38.59 -16.23
N GLN A 496 24.96 -37.48 -16.46
CA GLN A 496 25.73 -37.27 -17.71
C GLN A 496 27.28 -37.41 -17.69
N ILE A 497 27.91 -37.79 -16.57
CA ILE A 497 29.27 -38.40 -16.68
C ILE A 497 29.10 -39.85 -17.15
N ASN A 498 29.08 -40.01 -18.47
CA ASN A 498 28.86 -41.29 -19.12
C ASN A 498 30.01 -42.29 -18.83
N SER A 499 29.73 -43.28 -17.99
CA SER A 499 30.64 -44.36 -17.58
C SER A 499 31.07 -45.30 -18.71
N ALA A 500 30.51 -45.16 -19.92
CA ALA A 500 30.98 -45.85 -21.13
C ALA A 500 31.98 -45.03 -21.97
N THR A 501 32.22 -43.75 -21.65
CA THR A 501 33.19 -42.89 -22.35
C THR A 501 34.28 -42.29 -21.47
N GLY A 502 34.13 -42.31 -20.14
CA GLY A 502 35.22 -42.20 -19.16
C GLY A 502 35.99 -40.88 -19.08
N SER A 503 35.55 -39.82 -19.75
CA SER A 503 36.15 -38.49 -19.64
C SER A 503 35.14 -37.39 -19.99
N PHE A 504 35.02 -36.40 -19.11
CA PHE A 504 34.37 -35.12 -19.37
C PHE A 504 35.41 -34.00 -19.44
N ASN A 505 35.17 -32.95 -20.23
CA ASN A 505 36.13 -31.87 -20.45
C ASN A 505 35.41 -30.51 -20.53
N VAL A 506 35.68 -29.63 -19.57
CA VAL A 506 35.29 -28.20 -19.61
C VAL A 506 36.38 -27.46 -20.38
N ALA A 507 36.07 -26.84 -21.52
CA ALA A 507 37.07 -26.05 -22.26
C ALA A 507 36.45 -25.09 -23.30
N VAL A 508 37.15 -23.99 -23.61
CA VAL A 508 36.67 -22.93 -24.50
C VAL A 508 37.51 -22.85 -25.79
N ARG A 509 36.86 -22.56 -26.93
CA ARG A 509 37.52 -22.33 -28.23
C ARG A 509 38.13 -20.92 -28.38
N VAL A 510 37.85 -20.01 -27.44
CA VAL A 510 38.19 -18.58 -27.47
C VAL A 510 38.98 -18.28 -26.19
N LEU A 511 40.06 -17.51 -26.32
CA LEU A 511 40.93 -17.16 -25.19
C LEU A 511 40.31 -16.01 -24.37
N GLY A 512 40.35 -16.12 -23.04
CA GLY A 512 39.97 -15.04 -22.13
C GLY A 512 38.46 -14.89 -21.90
N VAL A 513 37.77 -16.01 -21.64
CA VAL A 513 36.38 -16.04 -21.17
C VAL A 513 36.33 -16.95 -19.93
N GLU A 514 35.66 -16.49 -18.88
CA GLU A 514 35.42 -17.26 -17.64
C GLU A 514 34.17 -18.14 -17.79
N GLU A 515 34.27 -19.41 -17.39
CA GLU A 515 33.18 -20.40 -17.44
C GLU A 515 32.61 -20.66 -16.03
N TYR A 516 31.28 -20.58 -15.88
CA TYR A 516 30.61 -20.59 -14.58
C TYR A 516 29.84 -21.89 -14.34
N LEU A 517 30.22 -22.64 -13.29
CA LEU A 517 29.72 -23.97 -12.99
C LEU A 517 28.95 -23.98 -11.66
N GLY A 518 27.62 -23.82 -11.76
CA GLY A 518 26.71 -23.78 -10.61
C GLY A 518 26.11 -25.12 -10.16
N ASN A 519 26.42 -26.23 -10.85
CA ASN A 519 25.85 -27.56 -10.56
C ASN A 519 26.78 -28.41 -9.69
N SER A 520 26.22 -29.15 -8.73
CA SER A 520 26.95 -30.22 -8.02
C SER A 520 27.26 -31.40 -8.93
N ILE A 521 28.45 -31.99 -8.81
CA ILE A 521 28.98 -33.01 -9.73
C ILE A 521 29.47 -34.22 -8.94
N THR A 522 29.17 -35.44 -9.39
CA THR A 522 29.79 -36.68 -8.86
C THR A 522 30.73 -37.28 -9.91
N VAL A 523 32.04 -37.22 -9.65
CA VAL A 523 33.11 -37.64 -10.54
C VAL A 523 33.51 -39.09 -10.22
N THR A 524 33.20 -40.00 -11.15
CA THR A 524 33.43 -41.46 -11.04
C THR A 524 34.49 -42.00 -12.00
N ASP A 525 34.96 -41.17 -12.93
CA ASP A 525 36.11 -41.39 -13.81
C ASP A 525 36.81 -40.02 -13.97
N LYS A 526 37.22 -39.57 -15.17
CA LYS A 526 37.96 -38.31 -15.33
C LYS A 526 37.09 -37.07 -15.60
N LEU A 527 37.32 -36.00 -14.84
CA LEU A 527 36.86 -34.64 -15.09
C LEU A 527 38.05 -33.73 -15.42
N TYR A 528 38.15 -33.28 -16.66
CA TYR A 528 39.19 -32.36 -17.13
C TYR A 528 38.71 -30.91 -17.17
N PHE A 529 39.60 -30.00 -16.78
CA PHE A 529 39.53 -28.58 -17.07
C PHE A 529 40.63 -28.23 -18.09
N ASN A 530 40.26 -27.90 -19.33
CA ASN A 530 41.12 -27.57 -20.46
C ASN A 530 42.10 -28.69 -20.90
N ASN A 531 41.56 -29.85 -21.29
CA ASN A 531 42.32 -30.93 -21.95
C ASN A 531 42.13 -30.94 -23.47
N SER A 532 43.11 -31.49 -24.19
CA SER A 532 43.14 -31.70 -25.64
C SER A 532 42.04 -32.62 -26.21
N SER A 533 41.31 -33.35 -25.37
CA SER A 533 40.17 -34.19 -25.78
C SER A 533 38.99 -33.35 -26.30
N PRO A 534 38.14 -33.88 -27.20
CA PRO A 534 36.91 -33.18 -27.59
C PRO A 534 35.98 -32.92 -26.41
N LEU A 535 35.21 -31.84 -26.48
CA LEU A 535 34.18 -31.52 -25.48
C LEU A 535 33.14 -32.64 -25.36
N GLY A 536 32.73 -32.93 -24.12
CA GLY A 536 31.66 -33.87 -23.82
C GLY A 536 30.29 -33.21 -23.95
N PHE A 537 29.40 -33.81 -24.75
CA PHE A 537 28.04 -33.35 -25.06
C PHE A 537 27.92 -31.94 -25.71
N GLY A 538 27.36 -31.89 -26.92
CA GLY A 538 26.93 -30.66 -27.61
C GLY A 538 28.04 -29.77 -28.19
N GLY A 539 29.14 -29.57 -27.47
CA GLY A 539 30.26 -28.72 -27.89
C GLY A 539 31.11 -29.30 -29.02
N GLY A 540 31.21 -28.59 -30.15
CA GLY A 540 31.98 -29.05 -31.31
C GLY A 540 33.45 -28.60 -31.30
N GLY A 541 34.36 -29.28 -30.57
CA GLY A 541 35.80 -29.04 -30.73
C GLY A 541 36.72 -29.62 -29.66
N THR A 542 38.03 -29.56 -29.94
CA THR A 542 39.13 -29.61 -28.97
C THR A 542 39.63 -28.19 -28.72
N PRO A 543 40.27 -27.91 -27.57
CA PRO A 543 41.05 -26.68 -27.36
C PRO A 543 42.22 -26.56 -28.35
N LEU A 544 42.79 -25.35 -28.42
CA LEU A 544 44.10 -25.15 -29.04
C LEU A 544 45.18 -25.65 -28.08
N SER A 545 46.31 -26.12 -28.60
CA SER A 545 47.42 -26.61 -27.77
C SER A 545 48.09 -25.55 -26.88
N SER A 546 47.65 -24.29 -26.95
CA SER A 546 48.11 -23.14 -26.16
C SER A 546 46.95 -22.38 -25.52
N SER A 547 45.88 -23.08 -25.12
CA SER A 547 44.69 -22.48 -24.49
C SER A 547 44.89 -22.22 -22.99
N HIS A 548 44.24 -21.17 -22.50
CA HIS A 548 43.97 -20.98 -21.09
C HIS A 548 42.46 -21.04 -20.84
N LEU A 549 42.05 -21.62 -19.71
CA LEU A 549 40.68 -21.64 -19.20
C LEU A 549 40.66 -21.01 -17.82
N GLU A 550 39.73 -20.09 -17.59
CA GLU A 550 39.36 -19.64 -16.26
C GLU A 550 37.95 -20.18 -15.98
N ALA A 551 37.78 -20.87 -14.85
CA ALA A 551 36.51 -21.50 -14.48
C ALA A 551 36.19 -21.25 -13.01
N VAL A 552 34.92 -20.99 -12.72
CA VAL A 552 34.44 -20.59 -11.39
C VAL A 552 33.33 -21.53 -10.94
N ILE A 553 33.48 -22.09 -9.73
CA ILE A 553 32.53 -23.00 -9.09
C ILE A 553 31.74 -22.20 -8.05
N CYS A 554 30.41 -22.28 -8.10
CA CYS A 554 29.51 -21.35 -7.41
C CYS A 554 28.16 -21.99 -6.99
N ASN A 555 27.15 -21.20 -6.61
CA ASN A 555 25.80 -21.64 -6.22
C ASN A 555 25.71 -22.67 -5.08
N ASN A 556 26.64 -22.63 -4.11
CA ASN A 556 26.77 -23.63 -3.03
C ASN A 556 26.94 -25.09 -3.55
N SER A 557 27.44 -25.26 -4.79
CA SER A 557 27.63 -26.58 -5.38
C SER A 557 28.72 -27.40 -4.67
N GLU A 558 28.56 -28.72 -4.71
CA GLU A 558 29.55 -29.69 -4.24
C GLU A 558 30.05 -30.54 -5.41
N ILE A 559 31.36 -30.54 -5.64
CA ILE A 559 32.02 -31.49 -6.54
C ILE A 559 32.58 -32.63 -5.68
N VAL A 560 32.00 -33.81 -5.81
CA VAL A 560 32.39 -35.04 -5.11
C VAL A 560 33.19 -35.92 -6.06
N VAL A 561 34.43 -36.27 -5.70
CA VAL A 561 35.25 -37.26 -6.40
C VAL A 561 35.16 -38.58 -5.66
N GLU A 562 34.54 -39.58 -6.30
CA GLU A 562 34.39 -40.94 -5.77
C GLU A 562 35.70 -41.73 -5.87
N ASN A 563 35.74 -42.91 -5.24
CA ASN A 563 36.87 -43.84 -5.33
C ASN A 563 37.16 -44.22 -6.81
N GLY A 564 38.36 -43.89 -7.29
CA GLY A 564 38.79 -44.08 -8.68
C GLY A 564 38.50 -42.91 -9.63
N GLY A 565 37.73 -41.90 -9.19
CA GLY A 565 37.53 -40.66 -9.94
C GLY A 565 38.74 -39.74 -9.86
N GLU A 566 38.92 -38.90 -10.89
CA GLU A 566 40.06 -37.98 -10.99
C GLU A 566 39.66 -36.63 -11.59
N ILE A 567 39.88 -35.53 -10.86
CA ILE A 567 39.85 -34.17 -11.41
C ILE A 567 41.24 -33.82 -11.92
N ILE A 568 41.34 -33.27 -13.13
CA ILE A 568 42.60 -32.87 -13.77
C ILE A 568 42.48 -31.42 -14.23
N VAL A 569 43.34 -30.54 -13.71
CA VAL A 569 43.37 -29.12 -14.02
C VAL A 569 44.56 -28.81 -14.94
N GLY A 570 44.26 -28.47 -16.20
CA GLY A 570 45.23 -28.38 -17.29
C GLY A 570 45.44 -29.71 -18.04
N SER A 571 46.41 -29.74 -18.96
CA SER A 571 46.81 -30.98 -19.66
C SER A 571 48.24 -30.90 -20.19
N PRO A 572 49.05 -31.98 -20.11
CA PRO A 572 50.35 -32.06 -20.77
C PRO A 572 50.21 -32.08 -22.31
N PRO A 573 51.16 -31.49 -23.08
CA PRO A 573 52.26 -30.64 -22.62
C PRO A 573 51.76 -29.30 -22.07
N SER A 574 52.58 -28.69 -21.19
CA SER A 574 52.29 -27.55 -20.28
C SER A 574 51.87 -26.21 -20.90
N SER A 575 51.41 -26.22 -22.15
CA SER A 575 50.79 -25.07 -22.82
C SER A 575 49.26 -25.06 -22.77
N GLN A 576 48.60 -26.12 -22.28
CA GLN A 576 47.17 -26.10 -21.94
C GLN A 576 47.00 -25.99 -20.42
N THR A 577 46.66 -24.78 -19.94
CA THR A 577 46.54 -24.49 -18.50
C THR A 577 45.12 -24.11 -18.11
N ALA A 578 44.75 -24.34 -16.86
CA ALA A 578 43.46 -23.89 -16.32
C ALA A 578 43.59 -23.28 -14.93
N LYS A 579 42.76 -22.29 -14.62
CA LYS A 579 42.58 -21.68 -13.30
C LYS A 579 41.15 -21.97 -12.85
N VAL A 580 40.98 -22.80 -11.82
CA VAL A 580 39.66 -23.21 -11.30
C VAL A 580 39.47 -22.62 -9.91
N ALA A 581 38.46 -21.77 -9.72
CA ALA A 581 38.20 -21.07 -8.45
C ALA A 581 36.89 -21.52 -7.80
N PHE A 582 36.95 -22.01 -6.57
CA PHE A 582 35.79 -22.34 -5.74
C PHE A 582 35.38 -21.12 -4.91
N GLN A 583 34.20 -20.56 -5.18
CA GLN A 583 33.64 -19.41 -4.47
C GLN A 583 33.04 -19.79 -3.10
N SER A 584 32.78 -18.79 -2.26
CA SER A 584 32.19 -18.96 -0.93
C SER A 584 30.91 -19.83 -0.96
N GLY A 585 30.75 -20.69 0.04
CA GLY A 585 29.63 -21.65 0.15
C GLY A 585 29.80 -22.94 -0.66
N THR A 586 30.71 -23.00 -1.63
CA THR A 586 30.95 -24.23 -2.42
C THR A 586 31.86 -25.23 -1.71
N SER A 587 31.92 -26.46 -2.24
CA SER A 587 32.73 -27.55 -1.70
C SER A 587 33.39 -28.40 -2.79
N LEU A 588 34.68 -28.69 -2.63
CA LEU A 588 35.36 -29.80 -3.31
C LEU A 588 35.60 -30.92 -2.30
N ARG A 589 35.04 -32.11 -2.54
CA ARG A 589 35.22 -33.30 -1.72
C ARG A 589 35.98 -34.38 -2.48
N LEU A 590 37.14 -34.77 -1.98
CA LEU A 590 37.84 -35.98 -2.41
C LEU A 590 37.56 -37.11 -1.42
N LYS A 591 36.88 -38.17 -1.88
CA LYS A 591 36.64 -39.37 -1.08
C LYS A 591 37.87 -40.28 -1.06
N GLN A 592 37.83 -41.36 -0.26
CA GLN A 592 38.84 -42.41 -0.29
C GLN A 592 39.09 -42.93 -1.73
N GLY A 593 40.33 -42.82 -2.22
CA GLY A 593 40.71 -43.21 -3.58
C GLY A 593 40.27 -42.25 -4.68
N GLY A 594 39.59 -41.15 -4.34
CA GLY A 594 39.31 -40.04 -5.25
C GLY A 594 40.53 -39.12 -5.35
N LYS A 595 40.76 -38.57 -6.55
CA LYS A 595 42.00 -37.86 -6.88
C LYS A 595 41.77 -36.45 -7.44
N LEU A 596 42.65 -35.52 -7.05
CA LEU A 596 42.88 -34.24 -7.71
C LEU A 596 44.29 -34.23 -8.31
N LYS A 597 44.42 -33.76 -9.55
CA LYS A 597 45.69 -33.46 -10.20
C LYS A 597 45.68 -32.03 -10.74
N ILE A 598 46.77 -31.29 -10.50
CA ILE A 598 47.04 -29.99 -11.12
C ILE A 598 48.29 -30.15 -11.99
N GLU A 599 48.21 -29.75 -13.26
CA GLU A 599 49.33 -29.79 -14.21
C GLU A 599 50.13 -28.47 -14.19
N ASP A 600 51.38 -28.48 -14.68
CA ASP A 600 52.26 -27.31 -14.74
C ASP A 600 51.56 -26.06 -15.30
N GLY A 601 51.73 -24.92 -14.63
CA GLY A 601 51.14 -23.64 -15.03
C GLY A 601 49.62 -23.51 -14.80
N SER A 602 48.98 -24.53 -14.22
CA SER A 602 47.57 -24.50 -13.82
C SER A 602 47.40 -24.18 -12.33
N GLN A 603 46.17 -23.81 -11.93
CA GLN A 603 45.84 -23.37 -10.57
C GLN A 603 44.47 -23.90 -10.14
N LEU A 604 44.36 -24.31 -8.88
CA LEU A 604 43.09 -24.45 -8.18
C LEU A 604 43.09 -23.50 -6.98
N ILE A 605 42.05 -22.68 -6.88
CA ILE A 605 41.87 -21.64 -5.87
C ILE A 605 40.64 -22.03 -5.03
N VAL A 606 40.77 -21.95 -3.71
CA VAL A 606 39.66 -22.08 -2.76
C VAL A 606 39.52 -20.72 -2.09
N ALA A 607 38.42 -20.02 -2.35
CA ALA A 607 38.18 -18.68 -1.82
C ALA A 607 37.80 -18.71 -0.33
N ASP A 608 37.75 -17.54 0.30
CA ASP A 608 37.23 -17.44 1.67
C ASP A 608 35.76 -17.89 1.72
N GLY A 609 35.41 -18.66 2.75
CA GLY A 609 34.11 -19.34 2.86
C GLY A 609 33.90 -20.57 1.94
N ALA A 610 34.84 -20.94 1.08
CA ALA A 610 34.78 -22.18 0.29
C ALA A 610 35.45 -23.36 1.02
N ASN A 611 35.04 -24.59 0.71
CA ASN A 611 35.49 -25.79 1.44
C ASN A 611 36.31 -26.74 0.55
N LEU A 612 37.44 -27.24 1.08
CA LEU A 612 38.17 -28.38 0.55
C LEU A 612 38.14 -29.52 1.58
N ILE A 613 37.44 -30.61 1.23
CA ILE A 613 37.17 -31.76 2.10
C ILE A 613 37.98 -32.95 1.59
N LEU A 614 38.87 -33.48 2.43
CA LEU A 614 39.74 -34.61 2.10
C LEU A 614 39.44 -35.78 3.04
N GLU A 615 38.93 -36.88 2.50
CA GLU A 615 38.67 -38.11 3.27
C GLU A 615 39.91 -39.02 3.32
N GLU A 616 39.93 -40.01 4.22
CA GLU A 616 41.10 -40.87 4.43
C GLU A 616 41.45 -41.71 3.18
N GLY A 617 42.58 -41.40 2.56
CA GLY A 617 43.02 -42.02 1.31
C GLY A 617 42.63 -41.25 0.04
N ALA A 618 42.16 -40.01 0.15
CA ALA A 618 42.15 -39.06 -0.97
C ALA A 618 43.58 -38.79 -1.48
N ILE A 619 43.71 -38.47 -2.77
CA ILE A 619 45.02 -38.24 -3.43
C ILE A 619 45.06 -36.84 -4.03
N ILE A 620 46.14 -36.10 -3.79
CA ILE A 620 46.44 -34.84 -4.48
C ILE A 620 47.81 -34.99 -5.16
N GLU A 621 47.84 -34.78 -6.48
CA GLU A 621 49.06 -34.58 -7.26
C GLU A 621 49.17 -33.10 -7.64
N LEU A 622 50.29 -32.48 -7.24
CA LEU A 622 50.69 -31.12 -7.61
C LEU A 622 51.84 -31.22 -8.64
N PRO A 623 52.11 -30.16 -9.42
CA PRO A 623 53.29 -30.11 -10.27
C PRO A 623 54.59 -30.19 -9.43
N ASP A 624 55.67 -30.71 -10.03
CA ASP A 624 56.98 -30.77 -9.38
C ASP A 624 57.57 -29.35 -9.20
N ASP A 625 58.18 -29.07 -8.03
CA ASP A 625 58.79 -27.77 -7.65
C ASP A 625 60.08 -27.39 -8.47
N ASN A 626 60.13 -27.66 -9.78
CA ASN A 626 61.34 -27.52 -10.62
C ASN A 626 61.11 -26.87 -12.01
N SER A 627 60.32 -25.80 -12.10
CA SER A 627 60.41 -24.84 -13.23
C SER A 627 60.09 -23.39 -12.82
#